data_AF-A0A1F8WMA2-F1
#
_entry.id   AF-A0A1F8WMA2-F1
#
_cell.length_a   1.000
_cell.length_b   1.000
_cell.length_c   1.000
_cell.angle_alpha   90.00
_cell.angle_beta   90.00
_cell.angle_gamma   90.00
#
_symmetry.space_group_name_H-M   'P 1'
#
loop_
_entity.id
_entity.type
_entity.pdbx_description
1 polymer ?
#
loop_
_entity_poly.entity_id
_entity_poly.type
_entity_poly.pdbx_seq_one_letter_code
_entity_poly.pdbx_strand_id
1 'polypeptide(L)'
;MRAASGWDPECFEGNKDSIIERTFYRLFSRRFIGRMEEAENRRYKLTAEGLDYLFQKFPQLRIRQRKFDGFWRIIVYDIEETERRLRNQVRKGLKSLGFRMIQKSVWASPYDWEGEIDEFLKKIKLEKETYIFQSKLSEDKTEKLLKSYWPDLAADDSNDKKDINEKSPLRSLLLPIRLPKGLPNL
;
A
#
# COMPACT_ATOMS: atom_id res chain seq x y z
N MET A 1 -31.63 12.81 -7.31
CA MET A 1 -30.57 13.84 -7.45
C MET A 1 -29.24 13.13 -7.62
N ARG A 2 -28.69 13.09 -8.84
CA ARG A 2 -27.37 12.50 -9.13
C ARG A 2 -26.33 13.61 -8.97
N ALA A 3 -25.35 13.43 -8.09
CA ALA A 3 -24.20 14.31 -8.02
C ALA A 3 -23.47 14.28 -9.37
N ALA A 4 -23.21 15.46 -9.91
CA ALA A 4 -22.35 15.65 -11.07
C ALA A 4 -20.92 15.22 -10.71
N SER A 5 -20.62 13.94 -10.88
CA SER A 5 -19.24 13.49 -11.05
C SER A 5 -18.97 13.52 -12.54
N GLY A 6 -18.08 14.40 -13.00
CA GLY A 6 -17.63 14.54 -14.40
C GLY A 6 -17.05 13.25 -14.97
N TRP A 7 -17.94 12.33 -15.32
CA TRP A 7 -17.67 10.96 -15.71
C TRP A 7 -18.29 10.73 -17.08
N ASP A 8 -17.53 11.11 -18.12
CA ASP A 8 -17.86 10.76 -19.48
C ASP A 8 -16.59 10.29 -20.23
N PRO A 9 -16.50 8.98 -20.57
CA PRO A 9 -15.41 8.41 -21.35
C PRO A 9 -15.25 9.03 -22.74
N GLU A 10 -16.30 9.68 -23.27
CA GLU A 10 -16.28 10.37 -24.57
C GLU A 10 -15.53 11.71 -24.52
N CYS A 11 -15.21 12.25 -23.33
CA CYS A 11 -14.46 13.49 -23.17
C CYS A 11 -12.94 13.37 -23.44
N PHE A 12 -12.43 12.20 -23.86
CA PHE A 12 -11.01 12.04 -24.16
C PHE A 12 -10.71 12.46 -25.62
N GLU A 13 -10.35 13.72 -25.80
CA GLU A 13 -9.98 14.32 -27.10
C GLU A 13 -8.47 14.17 -27.40
N GLY A 14 -7.94 12.94 -27.34
CA GLY A 14 -6.53 12.64 -27.61
C GLY A 14 -6.26 11.94 -28.94
N ASN A 15 -5.11 12.24 -29.56
CA ASN A 15 -4.54 11.53 -30.70
C ASN A 15 -4.08 10.10 -30.32
N LYS A 16 -4.71 9.09 -30.92
CA LYS A 16 -4.50 7.67 -30.60
C LYS A 16 -3.13 7.11 -31.02
N ASP A 17 -2.32 7.89 -31.72
CA ASP A 17 -0.98 7.50 -32.22
C ASP A 17 0.13 7.67 -31.16
N SER A 18 -0.11 8.47 -30.12
CA SER A 18 0.81 8.68 -29.01
C SER A 18 0.72 7.54 -27.97
N ILE A 19 1.86 6.92 -27.64
CA ILE A 19 1.95 5.87 -26.59
C ILE A 19 1.43 6.40 -25.24
N ILE A 20 1.70 7.68 -24.96
CA ILE A 20 1.28 8.36 -23.74
C ILE A 20 -0.25 8.48 -23.74
N GLU A 21 -0.84 8.95 -24.84
CA GLU A 21 -2.29 9.17 -24.94
C GLU A 21 -3.07 7.86 -24.93
N ARG A 22 -2.56 6.81 -25.58
CA ARG A 22 -3.13 5.46 -25.51
C ARG A 22 -3.07 4.90 -24.08
N THR A 23 -2.00 5.20 -23.34
CA THR A 23 -1.85 4.80 -21.94
C THR A 23 -2.82 5.57 -21.05
N PHE A 24 -2.95 6.89 -21.23
CA PHE A 24 -3.90 7.73 -20.50
C PHE A 24 -5.34 7.31 -20.77
N TYR A 25 -5.73 7.13 -22.03
CA TYR A 25 -7.04 6.61 -22.41
C TYR A 25 -7.34 5.29 -21.70
N ARG A 26 -6.40 4.33 -21.73
CA ARG A 26 -6.58 3.04 -21.05
C ARG A 26 -6.78 3.19 -19.54
N LEU A 27 -6.04 4.08 -18.89
CA LEU A 27 -6.17 4.35 -17.46
C LEU A 27 -7.52 5.03 -17.14
N PHE A 28 -7.97 5.94 -18.01
CA PHE A 28 -9.26 6.61 -17.92
C PHE A 28 -10.45 5.65 -18.11
N SER A 29 -10.46 4.86 -19.19
CA SER A 29 -11.53 3.90 -19.47
C SER A 29 -11.66 2.84 -18.38
N ARG A 30 -10.56 2.53 -17.67
CA ARG A 30 -10.54 1.61 -16.53
C ARG A 30 -10.86 2.25 -15.19
N ARG A 31 -11.22 3.54 -15.18
CA ARG A 31 -11.49 4.34 -13.98
C ARG A 31 -10.31 4.47 -13.03
N PHE A 32 -9.05 4.32 -13.45
CA PHE A 32 -7.90 4.39 -12.54
C PHE A 32 -7.42 5.82 -12.29
N ILE A 33 -7.73 6.74 -13.20
CA ILE A 33 -7.41 8.16 -13.09
C ILE A 33 -8.66 9.00 -13.39
N GLY A 34 -8.76 10.16 -12.75
CA GLY A 34 -9.85 11.12 -12.92
C GLY A 34 -9.32 12.53 -13.15
N ARG A 35 -10.13 13.36 -13.81
CA ARG A 35 -9.83 14.77 -14.07
C ARG A 35 -10.31 15.64 -12.91
N MET A 36 -9.54 16.67 -12.54
CA MET A 36 -10.01 17.74 -11.65
C MET A 36 -10.58 18.88 -12.49
N GLU A 37 -11.83 19.29 -12.22
CA GLU A 37 -12.56 20.30 -13.00
C GLU A 37 -12.14 21.76 -12.68
N GLU A 38 -11.60 22.02 -11.49
CA GLU A 38 -11.35 23.39 -10.98
C GLU A 38 -9.96 23.98 -11.30
N ALA A 39 -9.14 23.33 -12.14
CA ALA A 39 -7.79 23.80 -12.41
C ALA A 39 -7.62 24.33 -13.84
N GLU A 40 -7.15 25.57 -13.95
CA GLU A 40 -6.67 26.23 -15.19
C GLU A 40 -5.66 25.36 -15.97
N ASN A 41 -5.02 24.41 -15.30
CA ASN A 41 -4.19 23.36 -15.90
C ASN A 41 -4.84 21.99 -15.70
N ARG A 42 -4.84 21.17 -16.76
CA ARG A 42 -5.34 19.79 -16.75
C ARG A 42 -4.56 18.94 -15.76
N ARG A 43 -5.19 18.71 -14.61
CA ARG A 43 -4.64 17.96 -13.48
C ARG A 43 -5.41 16.65 -13.35
N TYR A 44 -4.65 15.57 -13.23
CA TYR A 44 -5.18 14.22 -13.06
C TYR A 44 -4.87 13.72 -11.65
N LYS A 45 -5.83 12.99 -11.08
CA LYS A 45 -5.69 12.32 -9.78
C LYS A 45 -5.95 10.83 -9.93
N LEU A 46 -5.32 10.04 -9.09
CA LEU A 46 -5.69 8.64 -8.95
C LEU A 46 -7.11 8.56 -8.33
N THR A 47 -7.95 7.70 -8.87
CA THR A 47 -9.27 7.41 -8.28
C THR A 47 -9.12 6.40 -7.14
N ALA A 48 -10.23 6.14 -6.42
CA ALA A 48 -10.27 5.05 -5.45
C ALA A 48 -10.00 3.69 -6.14
N GLU A 49 -10.59 3.43 -7.32
CA GLU A 49 -10.38 2.16 -8.03
C GLU A 49 -8.94 2.00 -8.52
N GLY A 50 -8.30 3.09 -8.95
CA GLY A 50 -6.88 3.09 -9.32
C GLY A 50 -5.97 2.84 -8.12
N LEU A 51 -6.32 3.38 -6.96
CA LEU A 51 -5.60 3.18 -5.70
C LEU A 51 -5.69 1.71 -5.26
N ASP A 52 -6.89 1.13 -5.28
CA ASP A 52 -7.12 -0.28 -4.95
C ASP A 52 -6.35 -1.21 -5.90
N TYR A 53 -6.36 -0.91 -7.21
CA TYR A 53 -5.58 -1.66 -8.19
C TYR A 53 -4.07 -1.60 -7.88
N LEU A 54 -3.54 -0.42 -7.52
CA LEU A 54 -2.15 -0.28 -7.13
C LEU A 54 -1.83 -1.08 -5.86
N PHE A 55 -2.72 -1.09 -4.88
CA PHE A 55 -2.53 -1.85 -3.65
C PHE A 55 -2.56 -3.36 -3.87
N GLN A 56 -3.44 -3.86 -4.75
CA GLN A 56 -3.43 -5.28 -5.12
C GLN A 56 -2.13 -5.68 -5.83
N LYS A 57 -1.59 -4.80 -6.69
CA LYS A 57 -0.36 -5.06 -7.44
C LYS A 57 0.90 -4.85 -6.63
N PHE A 58 0.88 -3.90 -5.70
CA PHE A 58 2.01 -3.48 -4.89
C PHE A 58 1.57 -3.33 -3.43
N PRO A 59 1.35 -4.45 -2.70
CA PRO A 59 0.90 -4.42 -1.31
C PRO A 59 1.78 -3.56 -0.39
N GLN A 60 3.07 -3.43 -0.72
CA GLN A 60 4.01 -2.57 -0.01
C GLN A 60 3.64 -1.08 0.00
N LEU A 61 2.83 -0.61 -0.95
CA LEU A 61 2.32 0.76 -0.96
C LEU A 61 1.27 1.00 0.13
N ARG A 62 0.54 -0.05 0.57
CA ARG A 62 -0.35 0.04 1.76
C ARG A 62 0.45 0.15 3.03
N ILE A 63 1.58 -0.55 3.13
CA ILE A 63 2.44 -0.56 4.32
C ILE A 63 2.89 0.87 4.68
N ARG A 64 3.28 1.65 3.67
CA ARG A 64 3.75 3.04 3.86
C ARG A 64 2.67 4.01 4.37
N GLN A 65 1.40 3.62 4.38
CA GLN A 65 0.31 4.44 4.95
C GLN A 65 -0.04 4.04 6.38
N ARG A 66 0.37 2.86 6.82
CA ARG A 66 0.00 2.34 8.13
C ARG A 66 1.04 2.79 9.16
N LYS A 67 0.55 3.42 10.23
CA LYS A 67 1.36 3.79 11.38
C LYS A 67 1.42 2.64 12.39
N PHE A 68 2.49 2.61 13.17
CA PHE A 68 2.56 1.73 14.32
C PHE A 68 1.54 2.19 15.37
N ASP A 69 0.66 1.30 15.78
CA ASP A 69 -0.40 1.54 16.77
C ASP A 69 0.03 1.15 18.20
N GLY A 70 1.30 0.76 18.38
CA GLY A 70 1.85 0.30 19.65
C GLY A 70 1.76 -1.22 19.86
N PHE A 71 1.16 -1.98 18.94
CA PHE A 71 1.04 -3.43 19.03
C PHE A 71 1.85 -4.16 17.96
N TRP A 72 2.56 -5.18 18.38
CA TRP A 72 3.28 -6.10 17.50
C TRP A 72 2.37 -7.25 17.10
N ARG A 73 2.28 -7.52 15.80
CA ARG A 73 1.66 -8.72 15.25
C ARG A 73 2.75 -9.74 15.05
N ILE A 74 2.69 -10.83 15.78
CA ILE A 74 3.68 -11.91 15.72
C ILE A 74 3.00 -13.13 15.13
N ILE A 75 3.52 -13.64 14.03
CA ILE A 75 3.06 -14.87 13.40
C ILE A 75 4.09 -15.95 13.67
N VAL A 76 3.65 -17.03 14.29
CA VAL A 76 4.43 -18.24 14.50
C VAL A 76 3.79 -19.35 13.68
N TYR A 77 4.59 -20.14 12.98
CA TYR A 77 4.07 -21.30 12.25
C TYR A 77 4.93 -22.53 12.46
N ASP A 78 4.34 -23.71 12.35
CA ASP A 78 5.07 -24.98 12.48
C ASP A 78 4.86 -25.87 11.26
N ILE A 79 5.46 -25.46 10.14
CA ILE A 79 5.40 -26.20 8.87
C ILE A 79 6.60 -27.13 8.79
N GLU A 80 6.48 -28.39 8.39
CA GLU A 80 7.64 -29.27 8.23
C GLU A 80 8.68 -28.76 7.19
N GLU A 81 9.95 -29.16 7.34
CA GLU A 81 11.01 -28.76 6.38
C GLU A 81 10.88 -29.45 5.03
N THR A 82 10.24 -30.63 5.00
CA THR A 82 9.85 -31.39 3.80
C THR A 82 8.99 -30.53 2.86
N GLU A 83 8.17 -29.65 3.41
CA GLU A 83 7.30 -28.72 2.68
C GLU A 83 7.97 -27.39 2.30
N ARG A 84 9.20 -27.46 1.78
CA ARG A 84 10.00 -26.27 1.43
C ARG A 84 9.29 -25.29 0.49
N ARG A 85 8.45 -25.79 -0.42
CA ARG A 85 7.65 -24.95 -1.34
C ARG A 85 6.64 -24.10 -0.57
N LEU A 86 5.92 -24.70 0.38
CA LEU A 86 4.93 -24.01 1.19
C LEU A 86 5.59 -22.97 2.08
N ARG A 87 6.67 -23.34 2.80
CA ARG A 87 7.48 -22.39 3.59
C ARG A 87 7.91 -21.19 2.76
N ASN A 88 8.37 -21.39 1.52
CA ASN A 88 8.78 -20.27 0.65
C ASN A 88 7.60 -19.38 0.23
N GLN A 89 6.41 -19.93 0.02
CA GLN A 89 5.22 -19.14 -0.26
C GLN A 89 4.82 -18.28 0.95
N VAL A 90 4.80 -18.86 2.16
CA VAL A 90 4.54 -18.11 3.41
C VAL A 90 5.53 -16.96 3.57
N ARG A 91 6.82 -17.25 3.46
CA ARG A 91 7.88 -16.24 3.60
C ARG A 91 7.71 -15.09 2.60
N LYS A 92 7.36 -15.37 1.34
CA LYS A 92 7.15 -14.35 0.32
C LYS A 92 5.91 -13.50 0.62
N GLY A 93 4.81 -14.14 1.00
CA GLY A 93 3.57 -13.46 1.36
C GLY A 93 3.74 -12.56 2.58
N LEU A 94 4.30 -13.08 3.67
CA LEU A 94 4.58 -12.31 4.89
C LEU A 94 5.51 -11.12 4.62
N LYS A 95 6.58 -11.30 3.81
CA LYS A 95 7.43 -10.18 3.38
C LYS A 95 6.67 -9.11 2.59
N SER A 96 5.75 -9.52 1.72
CA SER A 96 4.93 -8.58 0.94
C SER A 96 3.93 -7.81 1.81
N LEU A 97 3.51 -8.41 2.92
CA LEU A 97 2.72 -7.79 4.00
C LEU A 97 3.62 -7.12 5.06
N GLY A 98 4.87 -6.78 4.75
CA GLY A 98 5.70 -5.98 5.66
C GLY A 98 6.14 -6.68 6.94
N PHE A 99 5.92 -7.98 7.07
CA PHE A 99 6.50 -8.75 8.15
C PHE A 99 7.99 -8.96 7.92
N ARG A 100 8.73 -9.05 9.02
CA ARG A 100 10.15 -9.39 9.04
C ARG A 100 10.34 -10.66 9.88
N MET A 101 11.28 -11.48 9.46
CA MET A 101 11.60 -12.72 10.16
C MET A 101 12.51 -12.38 11.35
N ILE A 102 12.00 -12.58 12.56
CA ILE A 102 12.77 -12.34 13.80
C ILE A 102 13.54 -13.61 14.18
N GLN A 103 12.93 -14.78 14.00
CA GLN A 103 13.55 -16.10 14.18
C GLN A 103 12.99 -17.08 13.14
N LYS A 104 13.60 -18.27 13.03
CA LYS A 104 13.02 -19.37 12.23
C LYS A 104 11.56 -19.59 12.63
N SER A 105 10.68 -19.50 11.65
CA SER A 105 9.23 -19.59 11.78
C SER A 105 8.54 -18.57 12.69
N VAL A 106 9.25 -17.50 13.10
CA VAL A 106 8.69 -16.39 13.89
C VAL A 106 8.83 -15.10 13.10
N TRP A 107 7.71 -14.48 12.80
CA TRP A 107 7.59 -13.27 12.00
C TRP A 107 6.93 -12.18 12.83
N ALA A 108 7.40 -10.95 12.73
CA ALA A 108 6.79 -9.82 13.41
C ALA A 108 6.47 -8.69 12.43
N SER A 109 5.47 -7.89 12.75
CA SER A 109 5.14 -6.64 12.07
C SER A 109 4.58 -5.61 13.04
N PRO A 110 4.98 -4.33 12.94
CA PRO A 110 4.35 -3.22 13.65
C PRO A 110 3.06 -2.73 12.95
N TYR A 111 2.77 -3.20 11.74
CA TYR A 111 1.61 -2.72 10.98
C TYR A 111 0.36 -3.49 11.37
N ASP A 112 -0.74 -2.78 11.61
CA ASP A 112 -2.05 -3.41 11.75
C ASP A 112 -2.58 -3.85 10.39
N TRP A 113 -3.04 -5.09 10.27
CA TRP A 113 -3.49 -5.64 9.00
C TRP A 113 -4.99 -5.93 8.95
N GLU A 114 -5.76 -5.59 10.00
CA GLU A 114 -7.24 -5.60 10.01
C GLU A 114 -7.88 -6.80 9.26
N GLY A 115 -7.47 -8.03 9.58
CA GLY A 115 -8.02 -9.25 8.98
C GLY A 115 -7.42 -9.69 7.64
N GLU A 116 -6.58 -8.88 6.99
CA GLU A 116 -5.88 -9.25 5.75
C GLU A 116 -4.92 -10.43 5.95
N ILE A 117 -4.35 -10.56 7.17
CA ILE A 117 -3.52 -11.70 7.54
C ILE A 117 -4.35 -12.97 7.54
N ASP A 118 -5.55 -12.93 8.12
CA ASP A 118 -6.42 -14.11 8.19
C ASP A 118 -6.77 -14.55 6.78
N GLU A 119 -7.21 -13.64 5.91
CA GLU A 119 -7.47 -13.91 4.49
C GLU A 119 -6.26 -14.52 3.77
N PHE A 120 -5.07 -13.96 4.00
CA PHE A 120 -3.83 -14.51 3.46
C PHE A 120 -3.62 -15.95 3.91
N LEU A 121 -3.72 -16.23 5.21
CA LEU A 121 -3.56 -17.57 5.79
C LEU A 121 -4.62 -18.56 5.30
N LYS A 122 -5.87 -18.13 5.11
CA LYS A 122 -6.93 -18.97 4.50
C LYS A 122 -6.55 -19.37 3.09
N LYS A 123 -6.08 -18.40 2.29
CA LYS A 123 -5.74 -18.60 0.89
C LYS A 123 -4.62 -19.62 0.70
N ILE A 124 -3.65 -19.64 1.62
CA ILE A 124 -2.56 -20.62 1.62
C ILE A 124 -2.88 -21.90 2.42
N LYS A 125 -4.10 -22.02 2.95
CA LYS A 125 -4.59 -23.16 3.75
C LYS A 125 -3.74 -23.48 4.98
N LEU A 126 -3.22 -22.45 5.65
CA LEU A 126 -2.26 -22.61 6.76
C LEU A 126 -2.80 -22.13 8.11
N GLU A 127 -4.09 -21.81 8.19
CA GLU A 127 -4.75 -21.31 9.40
C GLU A 127 -4.54 -22.22 10.62
N LYS A 128 -4.48 -23.54 10.42
CA LYS A 128 -4.36 -24.51 11.51
C LYS A 128 -2.94 -24.64 12.06
N GLU A 129 -1.94 -24.31 11.25
CA GLU A 129 -0.53 -24.46 11.60
C GLU A 129 0.15 -23.11 11.87
N THR A 130 -0.66 -22.05 11.98
CA THR A 130 -0.21 -20.69 12.28
C THR A 130 -0.92 -20.17 13.52
N TYR A 131 -0.14 -19.48 14.34
CA TYR A 131 -0.61 -18.75 15.50
C TYR A 131 -0.29 -17.28 15.30
N ILE A 132 -1.30 -16.43 15.51
CA ILE A 132 -1.17 -14.98 15.48
C ILE A 132 -1.25 -14.49 16.92
N PHE A 133 -0.22 -13.77 17.34
CA PHE A 133 -0.18 -13.10 18.63
C PHE A 133 -0.18 -11.59 18.40
N GLN A 134 -0.94 -10.89 19.24
CA GLN A 134 -0.84 -9.45 19.38
C GLN A 134 -0.23 -9.15 20.75
N SER A 135 0.87 -8.40 20.76
CA SER A 135 1.59 -8.11 22.01
C SER A 135 2.16 -6.70 22.02
N LYS A 136 2.19 -6.10 23.21
CA LYS A 136 2.90 -4.85 23.46
C LYS A 136 4.26 -5.18 24.07
N LEU A 137 5.33 -4.69 23.43
CA LEU A 137 6.69 -4.83 23.94
C LEU A 137 7.04 -3.62 24.80
N SER A 138 8.06 -3.77 25.66
CA SER A 138 8.64 -2.63 26.37
C SER A 138 9.22 -1.61 25.38
N GLU A 139 9.30 -0.35 25.80
CA GLU A 139 9.78 0.75 24.94
C GLU A 139 11.20 0.46 24.41
N ASP A 140 12.14 0.08 25.29
CA ASP A 140 13.52 -0.27 24.90
C ASP A 140 13.58 -1.36 23.82
N LYS A 141 12.74 -2.39 23.95
CA LYS A 141 12.70 -3.51 22.99
C LYS A 141 12.04 -3.08 21.69
N THR A 142 11.02 -2.24 21.76
CA THR A 142 10.32 -1.69 20.60
C THR A 142 11.28 -0.85 19.77
N GLU A 143 12.00 0.10 20.39
CA GLU A 143 12.98 0.91 19.69
C GLU A 143 14.07 0.07 19.03
N LYS A 144 14.59 -0.92 19.76
CA LYS A 144 15.63 -1.82 19.24
C LYS A 144 15.14 -2.58 18.01
N LEU A 145 13.93 -3.11 18.04
CA LEU A 145 13.35 -3.83 16.90
C LEU A 145 13.05 -2.91 15.73
N LEU A 146 12.48 -1.72 15.97
CA LEU A 146 12.23 -0.73 14.93
C LEU A 146 13.53 -0.32 14.23
N LYS A 147 14.56 0.06 14.99
CA LYS A 147 15.88 0.43 14.43
C LYS A 147 16.52 -0.72 13.63
N SER A 148 16.35 -1.97 14.06
CA SER A 148 16.96 -3.12 13.40
C SER A 148 16.23 -3.60 12.13
N TYR A 149 14.90 -3.49 12.08
CA TYR A 149 14.09 -4.16 11.05
C TYR A 149 13.18 -3.23 10.25
N TRP A 150 12.84 -2.05 10.78
CA TRP A 150 12.01 -1.01 10.16
C TRP A 150 12.61 0.39 10.40
N PRO A 151 13.80 0.69 9.87
CA PRO A 151 14.46 1.99 10.07
C PRO A 151 13.60 3.16 9.58
N ASP A 152 12.80 2.94 8.53
CA ASP A 152 11.84 3.92 8.00
C ASP A 152 10.81 4.36 9.05
N LEU A 153 10.37 3.45 9.93
CA LEU A 153 9.46 3.78 11.04
C LEU A 153 10.20 4.40 12.22
N ALA A 154 11.45 4.01 12.46
CA ALA A 154 12.25 4.54 13.56
C ALA A 154 12.65 6.02 13.35
N ALA A 155 12.71 6.48 12.10
CA ALA A 155 13.03 7.87 11.76
C ALA A 155 11.87 8.85 12.01
N ASP A 156 10.63 8.41 11.79
CA ASP A 156 9.42 9.22 11.89
C ASP A 156 9.08 9.66 13.33
N ASP A 157 9.57 8.96 14.35
CA ASP A 157 9.34 9.33 15.76
C ASP A 157 10.21 10.51 16.25
N SER A 158 11.23 10.92 15.48
CA SER A 158 12.21 11.93 15.91
C SER A 158 11.87 13.38 15.54
N ASN A 159 10.84 13.62 14.72
CA ASN A 159 10.41 14.97 14.34
C ASN A 159 8.90 15.01 14.06
N ASP A 160 8.22 16.08 14.46
CA ASP A 160 6.78 16.37 14.22
C ASP A 160 5.72 15.62 15.08
N LYS A 161 5.65 15.98 16.37
CA LYS A 161 4.35 16.01 17.10
C LYS A 161 3.49 17.24 16.76
N LYS A 162 3.86 18.06 15.76
CA LYS A 162 3.13 19.30 15.42
C LYS A 162 2.29 19.28 14.14
N ASP A 163 2.54 18.39 13.18
CA ASP A 163 1.83 18.43 11.88
C ASP A 163 1.13 17.11 11.53
N ILE A 164 0.20 16.66 12.38
CA ILE A 164 -0.52 15.39 12.14
C ILE A 164 -1.49 15.49 10.94
N ASN A 165 -1.73 16.67 10.37
CA ASN A 165 -2.74 16.85 9.31
C ASN A 165 -2.20 17.21 7.90
N GLU A 166 -0.90 17.42 7.68
CA GLU A 166 -0.41 17.91 6.38
C GLU A 166 0.57 17.00 5.63
N LYS A 167 1.31 16.12 6.32
CA LYS A 167 2.40 15.32 5.70
C LYS A 167 2.12 13.82 5.67
N SER A 168 0.94 13.39 5.22
CA SER A 168 0.84 12.00 4.75
C SER A 168 1.70 11.87 3.48
N PRO A 169 2.68 10.94 3.40
CA PRO A 169 3.52 10.77 2.21
C PRO A 169 2.69 10.47 0.94
N LEU A 170 1.40 10.16 1.09
CA LEU A 170 0.48 9.77 0.04
C LEU A 170 -0.57 10.83 -0.28
N ARG A 171 -0.62 11.95 0.48
CA ARG A 171 -1.23 13.17 -0.08
C ARG A 171 -0.59 13.40 -1.44
N SER A 172 0.74 13.26 -1.58
CA SER A 172 1.46 13.39 -2.85
C SER A 172 1.00 12.48 -4.00
N LEU A 173 0.49 11.27 -3.71
CA LEU A 173 -0.03 10.35 -4.75
C LEU A 173 -1.48 10.67 -5.14
N LEU A 174 -2.23 11.27 -4.23
CA LEU A 174 -3.57 11.83 -4.48
C LEU A 174 -3.49 13.29 -4.97
N LEU A 175 -2.33 13.93 -4.85
CA LEU A 175 -2.04 15.27 -5.35
C LEU A 175 -1.98 15.21 -6.87
N PRO A 176 -2.42 16.29 -7.53
CA PRO A 176 -2.46 16.33 -8.97
C PRO A 176 -1.07 16.29 -9.58
N ILE A 177 -0.82 15.34 -10.47
CA ILE A 177 0.43 15.27 -11.22
C ILE A 177 0.35 16.24 -12.41
N ARG A 178 1.30 17.18 -12.50
CA ARG A 178 1.45 18.08 -13.64
C ARG A 178 2.29 17.39 -14.72
N LEU A 179 1.70 17.10 -15.88
CA LEU A 179 2.46 16.58 -17.01
C LEU A 179 3.34 17.69 -17.63
N PRO A 180 4.48 17.33 -18.26
CA PRO A 180 5.34 18.29 -18.94
C PRO A 180 4.59 19.05 -20.05
N LYS A 181 4.87 20.35 -20.17
CA LYS A 181 4.30 21.19 -21.23
C LYS A 181 4.86 20.72 -22.58
N GLY A 182 3.98 20.44 -23.54
CA GLY A 182 4.36 19.95 -24.89
C GLY A 182 3.53 18.77 -25.40
N LEU A 183 2.65 18.20 -24.58
CA LEU A 183 1.58 17.33 -25.10
C LEU A 183 0.56 18.21 -25.83
N PRO A 184 -0.02 17.74 -26.96
CA PRO A 184 -1.05 18.48 -27.67
C PRO A 184 -2.18 18.83 -26.71
N ASN A 185 -2.94 19.89 -27.03
CA ASN A 185 -4.06 20.34 -26.22
C ASN A 185 -5.16 19.25 -26.15
N LEU A 186 -4.99 18.27 -25.24
CA LEU A 186 -5.91 17.23 -24.71
C LEU A 186 -7.14 17.73 -23.93
#